data_AF-A0A9P5N8J7-F1
#
_entry.id   AF-A0A9P5N8J7-F1
#
_cell.length_a   1.000
_cell.length_b   1.000
_cell.length_c   1.000
_cell.angle_alpha   90.00
_cell.angle_beta   90.00
_cell.angle_gamma   90.00
#
_symmetry.space_group_name_H-M   'P 1'
#
loop_
_entity.id
_entity.type
_entity.pdbx_description
1 polymer ?
#
loop_
_entity_poly.entity_id
_entity_poly.type
_entity_poly.pdbx_seq_one_letter_code
_entity_poly.pdbx_strand_id
1 'polypeptide(L)'
;MQTTSLLATGEEGVAQAELVLKKSGYVIDFSEHFRDWRTRGVDLLRPKGGKYPGISAEVDRSLGEAVEEQEEITDDADFSFQLFDGKKALEEEEKAVSQRELHSIWMDLEEGKPPGHKKTILRLSTDPTLDIDYRASHDRLLRVRYFSIGGDHWNRDSKSHIYQPSSGELFTLGSLYATAICSEQKVSVAILQCTSLKSSSQYLDRATLEEISLPDSSYDVSGRILSLHSYQDSSNTQTLNWAWNSQFVSLEAAKSRPQQAATTTRIRHLSFAVNGRLVLPLLSRQFNSIQVSDLPPNTMKEITAEKTWVITDKDLQEIRLSLLRRLQEDENTRSKIPVYGKVRDGAFPYTSIHPSNPAMIIEHSIISIHAPTAANAPQACCICGHQVAGPDRQNHMGGHILRRLRGVEESFENIGSKVSMQYPCGFCTQSSLNGACSIHIQSGKAISTCSRAYDFKISAASKISKQKACTNVPIQCKFCPDVHWKYNMHRHLQERHPSWESNRGAGSELKEFREKIAITNEEENRLKIPEDKQGWSAVIYIDAYDLRRLNHLPSIHDSRGDSPRRPRQTPFAANYPPIPPISLPIPPSYTSSMPAFNNTLNVFH
;
A
#
# COMPACT_ATOMS: atom_id res chain seq x y z
N MET A 1 -22.46 57.93 14.13
CA MET A 1 -23.00 56.62 13.72
C MET A 1 -23.00 55.70 14.93
N GLN A 2 -24.09 54.96 15.11
CA GLN A 2 -24.36 54.17 16.33
C GLN A 2 -23.44 52.94 16.38
N THR A 3 -22.85 52.70 17.55
CA THR A 3 -22.08 51.50 17.89
C THR A 3 -22.99 50.28 17.91
N THR A 4 -22.93 49.43 16.89
CA THR A 4 -23.54 48.09 16.93
C THR A 4 -22.67 47.16 17.77
N SER A 5 -23.20 46.78 18.93
CA SER A 5 -22.63 45.75 19.81
C SER A 5 -22.47 44.43 19.04
N LEU A 6 -21.38 43.70 19.26
CA LEU A 6 -21.17 42.33 18.76
C LEU A 6 -22.32 41.38 19.10
N LEU A 7 -23.07 41.68 20.17
CA LEU A 7 -24.30 40.96 20.52
C LEU A 7 -25.43 41.23 19.52
N ALA A 8 -25.57 42.47 19.05
CA ALA A 8 -26.60 42.84 18.07
C ALA A 8 -26.38 42.14 16.72
N THR A 9 -25.12 41.99 16.29
CA THR A 9 -24.80 41.23 15.06
C THR A 9 -25.10 39.73 15.20
N GLY A 10 -25.02 39.19 16.41
CA GLY A 10 -25.40 37.80 16.70
C GLY A 10 -26.91 37.60 16.65
N GLU A 11 -27.68 38.50 17.27
CA GLU A 11 -29.15 38.45 17.29
C GLU A 11 -29.75 38.61 15.89
N GLU A 12 -29.19 39.50 15.06
CA GLU A 12 -29.64 39.70 13.68
C GLU A 12 -29.37 38.46 12.81
N GLY A 13 -28.21 37.83 12.97
CA GLY A 13 -27.88 36.58 12.27
C GLY A 13 -28.80 35.42 12.66
N VAL A 14 -29.17 35.31 13.94
CA VAL A 14 -30.12 34.31 14.43
C VAL A 14 -31.50 34.55 13.83
N ALA A 15 -32.01 35.78 13.88
CA ALA A 15 -33.32 36.15 13.30
C ALA A 15 -33.38 35.85 11.78
N GLN A 16 -32.29 36.11 11.05
CA GLN A 16 -32.21 35.83 9.62
C GLN A 16 -32.23 34.33 9.32
N ALA A 17 -31.56 33.51 10.14
CA ALA A 17 -31.59 32.06 10.01
C ALA A 17 -33.00 31.48 10.27
N GLU A 18 -33.71 31.96 11.30
CA GLU A 18 -35.10 31.56 11.59
C GLU A 18 -36.03 31.89 10.42
N LEU A 19 -35.87 33.07 9.82
CA LEU A 19 -36.68 33.49 8.67
C LEU A 19 -36.47 32.58 7.45
N VAL A 20 -35.24 32.17 7.16
CA VAL A 20 -34.90 31.26 6.05
C VAL A 20 -35.48 29.87 6.27
N LEU A 21 -35.38 29.34 7.49
CA LEU A 21 -35.93 28.04 7.84
C LEU A 21 -37.45 28.03 7.81
N LYS A 22 -38.08 29.12 8.28
CA LYS A 22 -39.55 29.31 8.22
C LYS A 22 -40.06 29.32 6.78
N LYS A 23 -39.33 29.94 5.85
CA LYS A 23 -39.66 29.89 4.40
C LYS A 23 -39.58 28.47 3.83
N SER A 24 -38.76 27.60 4.41
CA SER A 24 -38.62 26.20 4.01
C SER A 24 -39.57 25.25 4.76
N GLY A 25 -40.51 25.79 5.55
CA GLY A 25 -41.51 25.01 6.30
C GLY A 25 -41.02 24.49 7.66
N TYR A 26 -39.84 24.91 8.13
CA TYR A 26 -39.31 24.54 9.43
C TYR A 26 -39.50 25.67 10.45
N VAL A 27 -40.16 25.38 11.57
CA VAL A 27 -40.32 26.32 12.69
C VAL A 27 -39.29 25.93 13.76
N ILE A 28 -38.20 26.69 13.85
CA ILE A 28 -37.13 26.51 14.84
C ILE A 28 -36.96 27.84 15.57
N ASP A 29 -37.04 27.81 16.91
CA ASP A 29 -36.74 28.94 17.79
C ASP A 29 -35.33 28.71 18.35
N PHE A 30 -34.32 29.36 17.75
CA PHE A 30 -32.94 29.22 18.18
C PHE A 30 -32.71 29.89 19.54
N SER A 31 -33.50 30.91 19.88
CA SER A 31 -33.37 31.62 21.16
C SER A 31 -33.72 30.71 22.33
N GLU A 32 -34.83 29.96 22.23
CA GLU A 32 -35.17 28.92 23.19
C GLU A 32 -34.12 27.80 23.18
N HIS A 33 -33.60 27.45 22.01
CA HIS A 33 -32.60 26.40 21.85
C HIS A 33 -31.27 26.72 22.56
N PHE A 34 -30.76 27.94 22.41
CA PHE A 34 -29.53 28.39 23.06
C PHE A 34 -29.70 28.64 24.56
N ARG A 35 -30.91 28.96 25.03
CA ARG A 35 -31.16 29.13 26.47
C ARG A 35 -31.10 27.80 27.22
N ASP A 36 -31.59 26.71 26.61
CA ASP A 36 -31.74 25.39 27.25
C ASP A 36 -30.99 24.24 26.54
N TRP A 37 -29.93 24.54 25.77
CA TRP A 37 -29.24 23.52 24.95
C TRP A 37 -28.71 22.33 25.78
N ARG A 38 -28.26 22.57 27.02
CA ARG A 38 -27.77 21.53 27.93
C ARG A 38 -28.88 20.61 28.44
N THR A 39 -30.03 21.17 28.79
CA THR A 39 -31.17 20.40 29.34
C THR A 39 -31.89 19.61 28.25
N ARG A 40 -31.93 20.14 27.02
CA ARG A 40 -32.50 19.45 25.85
C ARG A 40 -31.55 18.44 25.21
N GLY A 41 -30.28 18.43 25.62
CA GLY A 41 -29.25 17.55 25.07
C GLY A 41 -28.94 17.81 23.59
N VAL A 42 -29.22 19.02 23.09
CA VAL A 42 -28.98 19.38 21.70
C VAL A 42 -27.70 20.21 21.60
N ASP A 43 -26.71 19.65 20.92
CA ASP A 43 -25.50 20.35 20.57
C ASP A 43 -25.55 20.64 19.07
N LEU A 44 -25.73 21.91 18.68
CA LEU A 44 -25.80 22.31 17.27
C LEU A 44 -24.49 22.06 16.51
N LEU A 45 -23.38 21.91 17.22
CA LEU A 45 -22.08 21.52 16.65
C LEU A 45 -21.93 20.00 16.56
N ARG A 46 -22.81 19.23 17.24
CA ARG A 46 -22.90 17.77 17.21
C ARG A 46 -24.36 17.29 17.13
N PRO A 47 -25.07 17.53 16.01
CA PRO A 47 -26.48 17.14 15.87
C PRO A 47 -26.72 15.62 15.99
N LYS A 48 -25.67 14.80 15.96
CA LYS A 48 -25.70 13.34 16.16
C LYS A 48 -24.95 12.86 17.42
N GLY A 49 -24.48 13.78 18.27
CA GLY A 49 -23.52 13.49 19.34
C GLY A 49 -22.10 13.17 18.83
N GLY A 50 -21.16 12.88 19.74
CA GLY A 50 -19.78 12.46 19.41
C GLY A 50 -18.67 13.38 19.92
N LYS A 51 -17.43 13.14 19.47
CA LYS A 51 -16.26 13.99 19.77
C LYS A 51 -16.21 15.17 18.78
N TYR A 52 -15.77 16.35 19.23
CA TYR A 52 -15.55 17.51 18.36
C TYR A 52 -14.50 17.18 17.28
N PRO A 53 -14.82 17.28 15.99
CA PRO A 53 -13.83 17.14 14.94
C PRO A 53 -12.78 18.25 15.07
N GLY A 54 -11.53 17.90 15.37
CA GLY A 54 -10.42 18.85 15.42
C GLY A 54 -10.00 19.32 16.82
N ILE A 55 -10.79 19.04 17.87
CA ILE A 55 -10.31 19.21 19.25
C ILE A 55 -9.80 17.84 19.69
N SER A 56 -8.49 17.66 19.61
CA SER A 56 -7.81 16.49 20.18
C SER A 56 -8.11 16.42 21.68
N ALA A 57 -8.40 15.23 22.20
CA ALA A 57 -8.45 15.02 23.66
C ALA A 57 -7.04 15.06 24.29
N GLU A 58 -5.99 15.11 23.47
CA GLU A 58 -4.64 15.36 23.94
C GLU A 58 -4.52 16.85 24.24
N VAL A 59 -4.26 17.17 25.51
CA VAL A 59 -3.85 18.51 25.97
C VAL A 59 -2.79 19.02 25.01
N ASP A 60 -3.03 20.18 24.43
CA ASP A 60 -2.11 20.82 23.50
C ASP A 60 -0.77 20.99 24.21
N ARG A 61 0.27 20.28 23.77
CA ARG A 61 1.61 20.33 24.37
C ARG A 61 2.28 21.70 24.24
N SER A 62 1.67 22.64 23.52
CA SER A 62 2.10 24.05 23.51
C SER A 62 1.55 24.87 24.68
N LEU A 63 0.54 24.37 25.38
CA LEU A 63 0.18 24.82 26.72
C LEU A 63 1.04 24.01 27.69
N GLY A 64 2.30 24.45 27.86
CA GLY A 64 3.21 23.88 28.85
C GLY A 64 2.55 23.81 30.22
N GLU A 65 2.92 22.80 31.01
CA GLU A 65 2.57 22.71 32.43
C GLU A 65 2.91 24.06 33.08
N ALA A 66 1.88 24.82 33.43
CA ALA A 66 2.04 26.01 34.23
C ALA A 66 2.55 25.54 35.59
N VAL A 67 3.86 25.70 35.80
CA VAL A 67 4.43 25.69 37.14
C VAL A 67 3.79 26.88 37.85
N GLU A 68 2.92 26.58 38.81
CA GLU A 68 2.34 27.57 39.72
C GLU A 68 3.45 28.14 40.60
N GLU A 69 4.20 29.12 40.07
CA GLU A 69 4.90 30.10 40.88
C GLU A 69 4.02 31.35 40.92
N GLN A 70 3.26 31.47 42.01
CA GLN A 70 2.60 32.71 42.39
C GLN A 70 3.67 33.72 42.80
N GLU A 71 4.09 34.57 41.87
CA GLU A 71 4.69 35.85 42.23
C GLU A 71 3.56 36.88 42.44
N GLU A 72 3.45 37.39 43.67
CA GLU A 72 2.65 38.56 44.02
C GLU A 72 3.17 39.77 43.24
N ILE A 73 2.48 40.13 42.15
CA ILE A 73 2.68 41.42 41.49
C ILE A 73 1.99 42.48 42.34
N THR A 74 2.79 43.40 42.89
CA THR A 74 2.34 44.55 43.65
C THR A 74 1.76 45.62 42.71
N ASP A 75 0.50 46.00 42.97
CA ASP A 75 -0.30 47.00 42.26
C ASP A 75 0.18 48.44 42.51
N ASP A 76 1.34 48.83 41.99
CA ASP A 76 1.82 50.23 42.01
C ASP A 76 2.40 50.69 40.65
N ALA A 77 1.85 50.19 39.54
CA ALA A 77 2.19 50.67 38.21
C ALA A 77 1.17 51.71 37.72
N ASP A 78 1.66 52.95 37.63
CA ASP A 78 1.04 54.15 37.06
C ASP A 78 0.23 53.87 35.77
N PHE A 79 -1.10 53.77 35.92
CA PHE A 79 -2.07 53.46 34.84
C PHE A 79 -2.33 54.66 33.91
N SER A 80 -1.27 55.30 33.40
CA SER A 80 -1.39 56.37 32.38
C SER A 80 -2.02 55.89 31.05
N PHE A 81 -2.17 54.58 30.87
CA PHE A 81 -2.81 53.95 29.69
C PHE A 81 -4.34 54.03 29.71
N GLN A 82 -4.99 54.41 30.83
CA GLN A 82 -6.45 54.47 30.93
C GLN A 82 -7.11 55.69 30.27
N LEU A 83 -6.32 56.58 29.64
CA LEU A 83 -6.82 57.78 28.95
C LEU A 83 -6.56 57.75 27.43
N PHE A 84 -6.27 56.58 26.85
CA PHE A 84 -6.25 56.45 25.39
C PHE A 84 -7.68 56.36 24.86
N ASP A 85 -8.19 57.50 24.37
CA ASP A 85 -9.47 57.57 23.66
C ASP A 85 -9.32 56.90 22.28
N GLY A 86 -9.41 55.58 22.28
CA GLY A 86 -9.31 54.75 21.08
C GLY A 86 -10.35 55.12 20.02
N LYS A 87 -11.46 55.76 20.41
CA LYS A 87 -12.47 56.25 19.48
C LYS A 87 -11.95 57.44 18.68
N LYS A 88 -11.30 58.41 19.35
CA LYS A 88 -10.69 59.56 18.68
C LYS A 88 -9.56 59.13 17.74
N ALA A 89 -8.71 58.19 18.17
CA ALA A 89 -7.65 57.66 17.33
C ALA A 89 -8.19 56.94 16.10
N LEU A 90 -9.27 56.15 16.25
CA LEU A 90 -9.91 55.46 15.14
C LEU A 90 -10.59 56.44 14.17
N GLU A 91 -11.28 57.48 14.67
CA GLU A 91 -11.91 58.50 13.83
C GLU A 91 -10.88 59.34 13.04
N GLU A 92 -9.71 59.61 13.63
CA GLU A 92 -8.57 60.23 12.93
C GLU A 92 -7.98 59.30 11.86
N GLU A 93 -7.89 58.00 12.14
CA GLU A 93 -7.41 57.00 11.19
C GLU A 93 -8.39 56.76 10.03
N GLU A 94 -9.70 56.69 10.29
CA GLU A 94 -10.73 56.54 9.25
C GLU A 94 -10.81 57.76 8.32
N LYS A 95 -10.66 58.98 8.87
CA LYS A 95 -10.54 60.20 8.06
C LYS A 95 -9.29 60.18 7.19
N ALA A 96 -8.19 59.61 7.67
CA ALA A 96 -6.97 59.45 6.88
C ALA A 96 -7.06 58.33 5.83
N VAL A 97 -7.85 57.27 6.08
CA VAL A 97 -8.03 56.13 5.16
C VAL A 97 -8.87 56.52 3.94
N SER A 98 -9.83 57.45 4.08
CA SER A 98 -10.69 57.91 2.98
C SER A 98 -9.96 58.67 1.87
N GLN A 99 -8.68 59.02 2.06
CA GLN A 99 -7.83 59.69 1.07
C GLN A 99 -6.71 58.79 0.51
N ARG A 100 -6.59 57.53 0.95
CA ARG A 100 -5.53 56.65 0.42
C ARG A 100 -5.97 56.03 -0.90
N GLU A 101 -5.21 56.32 -1.95
CA GLU A 101 -5.35 55.65 -3.24
C GLU A 101 -5.34 54.13 -3.04
N LEU A 102 -6.29 53.43 -3.66
CA LEU A 102 -6.39 51.98 -3.62
C LEU A 102 -5.12 51.38 -4.22
N HIS A 103 -4.14 51.08 -3.37
CA HIS A 103 -2.90 50.45 -3.78
C HIS A 103 -3.22 49.07 -4.35
N SER A 104 -3.02 48.91 -5.66
CA SER A 104 -3.09 47.60 -6.31
C SER A 104 -2.21 46.60 -5.56
N ILE A 105 -2.72 45.40 -5.34
CA ILE A 105 -1.98 44.29 -4.74
C ILE A 105 -0.92 43.76 -5.73
N TRP A 106 -1.00 44.20 -6.99
CA TRP A 106 -0.11 43.89 -8.08
C TRP A 106 0.83 45.06 -8.36
N MET A 107 2.11 44.76 -8.62
CA MET A 107 3.11 45.72 -9.07
C MET A 107 3.52 45.36 -10.49
N ASP A 108 3.52 46.35 -11.38
CA ASP A 108 4.02 46.20 -12.73
C ASP A 108 5.53 45.88 -12.68
N LEU A 109 5.93 44.87 -13.45
CA LEU A 109 7.32 44.49 -13.64
C LEU A 109 7.84 45.13 -14.94
N GLU A 110 9.15 45.12 -15.16
CA GLU A 110 9.80 45.66 -16.37
C GLU A 110 9.06 45.29 -17.68
N GLU A 111 9.08 46.20 -18.66
CA GLU A 111 8.28 46.13 -19.89
C GLU A 111 8.25 44.72 -20.51
N GLY A 112 7.02 44.18 -20.63
CA GLY A 112 6.75 42.87 -21.23
C GLY A 112 6.44 41.75 -20.23
N LYS A 113 6.55 41.98 -18.92
CA LYS A 113 6.13 41.00 -17.90
C LYS A 113 4.77 41.38 -17.29
N PRO A 114 3.87 40.41 -17.07
CA PRO A 114 2.61 40.67 -16.39
C PRO A 114 2.87 41.13 -14.95
N PRO A 115 1.99 41.98 -14.38
CA PRO A 115 2.18 42.52 -13.04
C PRO A 115 2.21 41.40 -12.00
N GLY A 116 3.21 41.45 -11.11
CA GLY A 116 3.44 40.46 -10.08
C GLY A 116 2.81 40.87 -8.75
N HIS A 117 2.35 39.90 -7.95
CA HIS A 117 1.82 40.20 -6.63
C HIS A 117 2.92 40.80 -5.74
N LYS A 118 2.63 41.90 -5.02
CA LYS A 118 3.59 42.67 -4.20
C LYS A 118 4.45 41.80 -3.28
N LYS A 119 3.82 40.83 -2.60
CA LYS A 119 4.49 39.86 -1.70
C LYS A 119 5.54 39.00 -2.42
N THR A 120 5.28 38.59 -3.66
CA THR A 120 6.20 37.77 -4.47
C THR A 120 7.41 38.60 -4.88
N ILE A 121 7.17 39.84 -5.30
CA ILE A 121 8.24 40.76 -5.70
C ILE A 121 9.12 41.13 -4.51
N LEU A 122 8.51 41.43 -3.35
CA LEU A 122 9.25 41.65 -2.11
C LEU A 122 10.13 40.45 -1.77
N ARG A 123 9.58 39.22 -1.78
CA ARG A 123 10.35 38.00 -1.52
C ARG A 123 11.55 37.85 -2.45
N LEU A 124 11.34 38.04 -3.76
CA LEU A 124 12.40 37.96 -4.77
C LEU A 124 13.45 39.06 -4.60
N SER A 125 13.04 40.25 -4.17
CA SER A 125 13.95 41.39 -3.97
C SER A 125 14.76 41.31 -2.68
N THR A 126 14.17 40.78 -1.59
CA THR A 126 14.81 40.79 -0.27
C THR A 126 15.72 39.60 -0.04
N ASP A 127 15.44 38.44 -0.68
CA ASP A 127 16.33 37.29 -0.62
C ASP A 127 16.24 36.44 -1.89
N PRO A 128 17.07 36.73 -2.91
CA PRO A 128 17.10 35.98 -4.17
C PRO A 128 17.60 34.53 -4.00
N THR A 129 18.15 34.17 -2.83
CA THR A 129 18.91 32.92 -2.64
C THR A 129 18.17 31.84 -1.85
N LEU A 130 17.02 32.16 -1.24
CA LEU A 130 16.21 31.21 -0.50
C LEU A 130 15.34 30.32 -1.42
N ASP A 131 15.98 29.33 -2.04
CA ASP A 131 15.33 28.14 -2.58
C ASP A 131 14.95 27.19 -1.43
N ILE A 132 14.09 27.64 -0.51
CA ILE A 132 13.55 26.77 0.54
C ILE A 132 12.54 25.83 -0.11
N ASP A 133 12.93 24.59 -0.34
CA ASP A 133 12.00 23.52 -0.73
C ASP A 133 11.07 23.22 0.47
N TYR A 134 9.88 23.83 0.45
CA TYR A 134 8.84 23.66 1.46
C TYR A 134 8.42 22.19 1.64
N ARG A 135 8.67 21.31 0.66
CA ARG A 135 8.43 19.87 0.77
C ARG A 135 9.50 19.17 1.61
N ALA A 136 10.72 19.70 1.66
CA ALA A 136 11.82 19.18 2.45
C ALA A 136 11.93 19.84 3.84
N SER A 137 11.28 20.98 4.04
CA SER A 137 11.31 21.68 5.33
C SER A 137 10.70 20.83 6.46
N HIS A 138 11.47 20.67 7.53
CA HIS A 138 11.03 19.98 8.74
C HIS A 138 10.16 20.88 9.64
N ASP A 139 10.14 22.19 9.39
CA ASP A 139 9.33 23.13 10.15
C ASP A 139 7.84 22.95 9.85
N ARG A 140 7.06 22.74 10.91
CA ARG A 140 5.61 22.54 10.83
C ARG A 140 4.89 23.84 10.44
N LEU A 141 5.36 25.01 10.86
CA LEU A 141 4.69 26.27 10.57
C LEU A 141 4.80 26.64 9.08
N LEU A 142 5.94 26.34 8.46
CA LEU A 142 6.15 26.48 7.01
C LEU A 142 5.30 25.50 6.18
N ARG A 143 4.86 24.38 6.77
CA ARG A 143 3.99 23.39 6.10
C ARG A 143 2.50 23.59 6.36
N VAL A 144 2.12 24.15 7.51
CA VAL A 144 0.74 24.10 8.03
C VAL A 144 -0.01 25.43 7.92
N ARG A 145 0.67 26.58 7.83
CA ARG A 145 0.00 27.88 7.59
C ARG A 145 0.25 28.35 6.17
N TYR A 146 -0.59 27.95 5.19
CA TYR A 146 -1.26 28.84 4.23
C TYR A 146 -2.25 28.05 3.35
N PHE A 147 -3.36 28.73 3.08
CA PHE A 147 -4.60 28.28 2.45
C PHE A 147 -4.44 27.85 0.99
N SER A 148 -5.33 26.95 0.57
CA SER A 148 -5.67 26.67 -0.82
C SER A 148 -6.08 27.95 -1.55
N ILE A 149 -5.28 28.38 -2.51
CA ILE A 149 -5.61 28.75 -3.92
C ILE A 149 -4.30 29.28 -4.53
N GLY A 150 -3.85 28.68 -5.63
CA GLY A 150 -2.87 29.32 -6.50
C GLY A 150 -1.39 29.13 -6.17
N GLY A 151 -1.01 27.96 -5.64
CA GLY A 151 0.34 27.42 -5.86
C GLY A 151 0.49 26.89 -7.30
N ASP A 152 -0.02 27.62 -8.28
CA ASP A 152 0.42 27.47 -9.65
C ASP A 152 1.86 27.94 -9.66
N HIS A 153 2.80 26.99 -9.77
CA HIS A 153 4.10 27.33 -10.30
C HIS A 153 3.84 28.06 -11.62
N TRP A 154 4.26 29.32 -11.71
CA TRP A 154 4.13 30.20 -12.90
C TRP A 154 4.77 29.61 -14.16
N ASN A 155 5.38 28.43 -14.07
CA ASN A 155 6.06 27.72 -15.13
C ASN A 155 5.56 26.27 -15.24
N ARG A 156 4.25 26.09 -15.39
CA ARG A 156 3.64 24.77 -15.66
C ARG A 156 3.96 24.25 -17.07
N ASP A 157 4.45 25.12 -17.94
CA ASP A 157 4.87 24.77 -19.30
C ASP A 157 6.31 24.26 -19.39
N SER A 158 7.17 24.46 -18.37
CA SER A 158 8.60 24.12 -18.50
C SER A 158 9.09 22.94 -17.66
N LYS A 159 8.27 22.38 -16.75
CA LYS A 159 8.68 21.24 -15.89
C LYS A 159 7.62 20.16 -15.69
N SER A 160 6.40 20.32 -16.23
CA SER A 160 5.87 19.12 -16.86
C SER A 160 6.75 18.94 -18.09
N HIS A 161 7.71 18.01 -18.03
CA HIS A 161 7.87 17.20 -19.22
C HIS A 161 6.45 16.68 -19.44
N ILE A 162 5.67 17.39 -20.26
CA ILE A 162 4.56 16.80 -20.98
C ILE A 162 5.27 15.62 -21.59
N TYR A 163 5.09 14.47 -20.96
CA TYR A 163 5.46 13.21 -21.52
C TYR A 163 4.63 13.20 -22.80
N GLN A 164 5.26 13.71 -23.87
CA GLN A 164 4.82 13.57 -25.23
C GLN A 164 5.40 12.22 -25.59
N PRO A 165 4.63 11.15 -25.38
CA PRO A 165 5.06 9.87 -25.86
C PRO A 165 5.47 10.03 -27.32
N SER A 166 6.59 9.42 -27.67
CA SER A 166 6.88 9.10 -29.07
C SER A 166 5.64 8.46 -29.71
N SER A 167 5.51 8.58 -31.02
CA SER A 167 4.32 8.29 -31.86
C SER A 167 3.69 6.89 -31.79
N GLY A 168 3.86 6.14 -30.69
CA GLY A 168 3.22 4.87 -30.42
C GLY A 168 1.74 5.01 -30.05
N GLU A 169 1.07 3.86 -30.04
CA GLU A 169 -0.33 3.73 -29.65
C GLU A 169 -0.54 4.16 -28.19
N LEU A 170 -1.54 5.02 -27.98
CA LEU A 170 -1.87 5.58 -26.67
C LEU A 170 -2.97 4.77 -26.01
N PHE A 171 -2.74 4.42 -24.74
CA PHE A 171 -3.78 3.96 -23.84
C PHE A 171 -4.43 5.17 -23.17
N THR A 172 -5.76 5.28 -23.26
CA THR A 172 -6.50 6.45 -22.78
C THR A 172 -7.66 6.02 -21.88
N LEU A 173 -8.28 6.97 -21.17
CA LEU A 173 -9.53 6.71 -20.45
C LEU A 173 -10.60 6.21 -21.44
N GLY A 174 -11.31 5.15 -21.07
CA GLY A 174 -12.27 4.47 -21.93
C GLY A 174 -11.69 3.34 -22.78
N SER A 175 -10.36 3.23 -22.94
CA SER A 175 -9.72 2.09 -23.60
C SER A 175 -10.03 0.77 -22.88
N LEU A 176 -10.18 -0.31 -23.66
CA LEU A 176 -10.40 -1.65 -23.11
C LEU A 176 -9.07 -2.32 -22.77
N TYR A 177 -9.07 -3.08 -21.69
CA TYR A 177 -7.95 -3.93 -21.30
C TYR A 177 -8.42 -5.22 -20.66
N ALA A 178 -7.61 -6.26 -20.77
CA ALA A 178 -7.81 -7.51 -20.04
C ALA A 178 -6.89 -7.59 -18.82
N THR A 179 -7.33 -8.27 -17.78
CA THR A 179 -6.52 -8.60 -16.61
C THR A 179 -7.01 -9.90 -15.96
N ALA A 180 -6.19 -10.49 -15.09
CA ALA A 180 -6.64 -11.53 -14.19
C ALA A 180 -7.26 -10.91 -12.92
N ILE A 181 -8.39 -11.45 -12.46
CA ILE A 181 -9.05 -11.09 -11.21
C ILE A 181 -9.37 -12.37 -10.45
N CYS A 182 -9.18 -12.34 -9.12
CA CYS A 182 -9.59 -13.45 -8.26
C CYS A 182 -10.95 -13.15 -7.63
N SER A 183 -11.94 -14.01 -7.86
CA SER A 183 -13.26 -14.00 -7.23
C SER A 183 -13.58 -15.40 -6.71
N GLU A 184 -14.05 -15.52 -5.47
CA GLU A 184 -14.41 -16.82 -4.86
C GLU A 184 -13.30 -17.89 -4.99
N GLN A 185 -12.03 -17.50 -4.80
CA GLN A 185 -10.83 -18.35 -4.95
C GLN A 185 -10.52 -18.81 -6.39
N LYS A 186 -11.27 -18.32 -7.39
CA LYS A 186 -11.04 -18.59 -8.80
C LYS A 186 -10.40 -17.40 -9.47
N VAL A 187 -9.30 -17.63 -10.19
CA VAL A 187 -8.67 -16.62 -11.03
C VAL A 187 -9.30 -16.68 -12.42
N SER A 188 -9.89 -15.58 -12.87
CA SER A 188 -10.58 -15.51 -14.16
C SER A 188 -10.14 -14.29 -14.97
N VAL A 189 -10.26 -14.39 -16.29
CA VAL A 189 -10.00 -13.25 -17.20
C VAL A 189 -11.16 -12.28 -17.11
N ALA A 190 -10.84 -11.02 -16.85
CA ALA A 190 -11.81 -9.93 -16.86
C ALA A 190 -11.46 -8.94 -17.97
N ILE A 191 -12.47 -8.48 -18.71
CA ILE A 191 -12.34 -7.37 -19.65
C ILE A 191 -12.87 -6.11 -18.99
N LEU A 192 -12.06 -5.06 -18.95
CA LEU A 192 -12.37 -3.82 -18.26
C LEU A 192 -12.30 -2.63 -19.19
N GLN A 193 -13.18 -1.66 -18.94
CA GLN A 193 -13.06 -0.32 -19.48
C GLN A 193 -12.25 0.56 -18.53
N CYS A 194 -11.18 1.19 -19.01
CA CYS A 194 -10.36 2.08 -18.21
C CYS A 194 -11.15 3.32 -17.75
N THR A 195 -11.06 3.63 -16.47
CA THR A 195 -11.70 4.80 -15.84
C THR A 195 -10.72 5.73 -15.15
N SER A 196 -9.51 5.26 -14.85
CA SER A 196 -8.45 6.08 -14.27
C SER A 196 -7.10 5.44 -14.53
N LEU A 197 -6.12 6.28 -14.89
CA LEU A 197 -4.71 5.91 -14.94
C LEU A 197 -3.97 6.69 -13.87
N LYS A 198 -3.12 5.99 -13.11
CA LYS A 198 -2.30 6.61 -12.08
C LYS A 198 -0.87 6.14 -12.25
N SER A 199 0.09 7.06 -12.32
CA SER A 199 1.51 6.75 -12.23
C SER A 199 2.06 7.37 -10.95
N SER A 200 2.60 6.53 -10.06
CA SER A 200 3.09 6.95 -8.74
C SER A 200 2.03 7.68 -7.90
N SER A 201 2.01 9.02 -7.92
CA SER A 201 1.06 9.86 -7.19
C SER A 201 0.18 10.72 -8.10
N GLN A 202 0.41 10.68 -9.41
CA GLN A 202 -0.26 11.54 -10.39
C GLN A 202 -1.31 10.75 -11.16
N TYR A 203 -2.47 11.37 -11.36
CA TYR A 203 -3.48 10.87 -12.29
C TYR A 203 -3.15 11.37 -13.69
N LEU A 204 -3.28 10.47 -14.65
CA LEU A 204 -2.96 10.70 -16.05
C LEU A 204 -4.20 10.40 -16.89
N ASP A 205 -4.38 11.11 -17.99
CA ASP A 205 -5.46 10.83 -18.94
C ASP A 205 -5.05 9.81 -20.01
N ARG A 206 -3.73 9.65 -20.19
CA ARG A 206 -3.11 8.77 -21.20
C ARG A 206 -1.74 8.26 -20.76
N ALA A 207 -1.36 7.11 -21.30
CA ALA A 207 -0.02 6.52 -21.20
C ALA A 207 0.28 5.69 -22.45
N THR A 208 1.55 5.34 -22.71
CA THR A 208 1.88 4.45 -23.84
C THR A 208 1.53 3.00 -23.49
N LEU A 209 1.07 2.24 -24.49
CA LEU A 209 0.79 0.81 -24.30
C LEU A 209 2.00 0.03 -23.80
N GLU A 210 3.19 0.40 -24.30
CA GLU A 210 4.46 -0.23 -23.94
C GLU A 210 4.76 -0.04 -22.46
N GLU A 211 4.65 1.18 -21.93
CA GLU A 211 4.94 1.47 -20.51
C GLU A 211 3.97 0.81 -19.54
N ILE A 212 2.68 0.74 -19.89
CA ILE A 212 1.71 0.00 -19.08
C ILE A 212 2.09 -1.47 -19.03
N SER A 213 2.54 -2.04 -20.15
CA SER A 213 2.85 -3.47 -20.29
C SER A 213 4.22 -3.87 -19.74
N LEU A 214 5.04 -2.91 -19.28
CA LEU A 214 6.37 -3.21 -18.75
C LEU A 214 6.28 -4.12 -17.50
N PRO A 215 7.22 -5.07 -17.33
CA PRO A 215 7.31 -5.88 -16.12
C PRO A 215 7.38 -5.02 -14.84
N ASP A 216 8.05 -3.88 -14.87
CA ASP A 216 8.17 -2.98 -13.71
C ASP A 216 7.31 -1.73 -13.86
N SER A 217 6.15 -1.88 -14.52
CA SER A 217 5.21 -0.78 -14.72
C SER A 217 4.80 -0.16 -13.38
N SER A 218 5.06 1.13 -13.24
CA SER A 218 4.69 1.97 -12.09
C SER A 218 3.23 2.43 -12.14
N TYR A 219 2.50 2.03 -13.17
CA TYR A 219 1.11 2.40 -13.38
C TYR A 219 0.18 1.54 -12.53
N ASP A 220 -0.85 2.19 -11.98
CA ASP A 220 -2.06 1.56 -11.47
C ASP A 220 -3.21 1.96 -12.40
N VAL A 221 -3.83 0.97 -13.02
CA VAL A 221 -4.94 1.16 -13.96
C VAL A 221 -6.23 0.75 -13.25
N SER A 222 -7.20 1.66 -13.19
CA SER A 222 -8.52 1.37 -12.65
C SER A 222 -9.56 1.28 -13.75
N GLY A 223 -10.49 0.33 -13.63
CA GLY A 223 -11.52 0.12 -14.63
C GLY A 223 -12.77 -0.55 -14.09
N ARG A 224 -13.78 -0.69 -14.95
CA ARG A 224 -15.02 -1.40 -14.66
C ARG A 224 -15.09 -2.66 -15.50
N ILE A 225 -15.38 -3.80 -14.88
CA ILE A 225 -15.48 -5.08 -15.58
C ILE A 225 -16.76 -5.09 -16.42
N LEU A 226 -16.62 -5.40 -17.70
CA LEU A 226 -17.74 -5.57 -18.61
C LEU A 226 -18.49 -6.87 -18.29
N SER A 227 -19.82 -6.80 -18.19
CA SER A 227 -20.67 -7.99 -18.16
C SER A 227 -20.88 -8.48 -19.59
N LEU A 228 -20.32 -9.64 -19.92
CA LEU A 228 -20.34 -10.17 -21.29
C LEU A 228 -21.31 -11.35 -21.38
N HIS A 229 -22.13 -11.36 -22.43
CA HIS A 229 -23.03 -12.45 -22.77
C HIS A 229 -22.56 -13.14 -24.03
N SER A 230 -22.50 -14.47 -23.98
CA SER A 230 -22.14 -15.29 -25.12
C SER A 230 -23.31 -15.42 -26.10
N TYR A 231 -23.02 -15.35 -27.40
CA TYR A 231 -23.98 -15.64 -28.45
C TYR A 231 -23.29 -16.31 -29.64
N GLN A 232 -24.07 -16.98 -30.48
CA GLN A 232 -23.58 -17.57 -31.72
C GLN A 232 -24.00 -16.70 -32.89
N ASP A 233 -23.07 -16.47 -33.82
CA ASP A 233 -23.40 -15.78 -35.05
C ASP A 233 -24.23 -16.70 -35.96
N SER A 234 -25.33 -16.17 -36.49
CA SER A 234 -26.16 -16.84 -37.49
C SER A 234 -25.37 -17.20 -38.76
N SER A 235 -24.35 -16.41 -39.11
CA SER A 235 -23.52 -16.66 -40.29
C SER A 235 -22.52 -17.81 -40.07
N ASN A 236 -22.11 -18.02 -38.83
CA ASN A 236 -21.08 -18.99 -38.46
C ASN A 236 -21.38 -19.60 -37.08
N THR A 237 -22.12 -20.72 -37.11
CA THR A 237 -22.54 -21.46 -35.90
C THR A 237 -21.37 -22.04 -35.11
N GLN A 238 -20.17 -22.09 -35.69
CA GLN A 238 -18.97 -22.57 -35.00
C GLN A 238 -18.28 -21.49 -34.17
N THR A 239 -18.55 -20.21 -34.44
CA THR A 239 -17.93 -19.11 -33.71
C THR A 239 -18.81 -18.65 -32.56
N LEU A 240 -18.29 -18.78 -31.33
CA LEU A 240 -18.86 -18.18 -30.14
C LEU A 240 -18.31 -16.75 -29.99
N ASN A 241 -19.21 -15.80 -29.80
CA ASN A 241 -18.89 -14.39 -29.60
C ASN A 241 -19.42 -13.91 -28.25
N TRP A 242 -18.80 -12.87 -27.70
CA TRP A 242 -19.12 -12.30 -26.41
C TRP A 242 -19.46 -10.82 -26.57
N ALA A 243 -20.72 -10.44 -26.36
CA ALA A 243 -21.18 -9.07 -26.44
C ALA A 243 -21.31 -8.43 -25.05
N TRP A 244 -20.90 -7.18 -24.91
CA TRP A 244 -21.15 -6.42 -23.69
C TRP A 244 -22.63 -6.04 -23.55
N ASN A 245 -23.26 -6.44 -22.45
CA ASN A 245 -24.69 -6.23 -22.22
C ASN A 245 -25.07 -4.81 -21.71
N SER A 246 -24.16 -3.84 -21.88
CA SER A 246 -24.27 -2.47 -21.35
C SER A 246 -24.21 -2.35 -19.82
N GLN A 247 -24.01 -3.44 -19.09
CA GLN A 247 -23.86 -3.43 -17.64
C GLN A 247 -22.42 -3.72 -17.21
N PHE A 248 -22.07 -3.30 -15.99
CA PHE A 248 -20.78 -3.59 -15.39
C PHE A 248 -20.96 -4.57 -14.25
N VAL A 249 -20.00 -5.49 -14.11
CA VAL A 249 -20.00 -6.48 -13.03
C VAL A 249 -19.75 -5.77 -11.70
N SER A 250 -20.56 -6.11 -10.70
CA SER A 250 -20.41 -5.65 -9.32
C SER A 250 -19.89 -6.79 -8.45
N LEU A 251 -18.74 -6.59 -7.81
CA LEU A 251 -18.15 -7.57 -6.89
C LEU A 251 -18.20 -7.08 -5.43
N GLU A 252 -18.33 -8.01 -4.50
CA GLU A 252 -18.12 -7.69 -3.09
C GLU A 252 -16.64 -7.32 -2.86
N ALA A 253 -16.38 -6.25 -2.09
CA ALA A 253 -15.02 -6.00 -1.63
C ALA A 253 -14.59 -7.19 -0.75
N ALA A 254 -13.38 -7.72 -0.95
CA ALA A 254 -12.83 -8.71 -0.05
C ALA A 254 -12.90 -8.13 1.38
N LYS A 255 -13.58 -8.84 2.29
CA LYS A 255 -13.85 -8.38 3.65
C LYS A 255 -12.53 -8.22 4.42
N SER A 256 -11.85 -7.08 4.27
CA SER A 256 -10.55 -6.84 4.91
C SER A 256 -10.69 -6.51 6.40
N ARG A 257 -11.90 -6.22 6.88
CA ARG A 257 -12.34 -6.18 8.27
C ARG A 257 -13.85 -5.90 8.26
N PRO A 258 -14.65 -6.31 9.25
CA PRO A 258 -15.96 -5.74 9.47
C PRO A 258 -15.78 -4.26 9.87
N GLN A 259 -15.59 -3.38 8.89
CA GLN A 259 -15.74 -1.95 9.12
C GLN A 259 -17.23 -1.71 9.37
N GLN A 260 -17.53 -1.16 10.55
CA GLN A 260 -18.87 -0.69 10.91
C GLN A 260 -19.45 0.08 9.73
N ALA A 261 -20.68 -0.28 9.35
CA ALA A 261 -21.33 0.14 8.12
C ALA A 261 -21.25 1.66 7.92
N ALA A 262 -20.27 2.10 7.12
CA ALA A 262 -20.22 3.48 6.69
C ALA A 262 -21.42 3.70 5.76
N THR A 263 -22.32 4.58 6.18
CA THR A 263 -23.65 4.85 5.61
C THR A 263 -23.63 5.44 4.19
N THR A 264 -22.45 5.54 3.58
CA THR A 264 -22.28 5.87 2.16
C THR A 264 -21.58 4.71 1.48
N THR A 265 -22.35 3.75 0.97
CA THR A 265 -21.95 2.75 -0.01
C THR A 265 -21.55 3.46 -1.32
N ARG A 266 -20.44 4.21 -1.27
CA ARG A 266 -19.78 4.75 -2.47
C ARG A 266 -19.48 3.56 -3.39
N ILE A 267 -19.51 3.84 -4.69
CA ILE A 267 -19.41 2.99 -5.90
C ILE A 267 -18.08 2.17 -5.99
N ARG A 268 -17.54 1.70 -4.87
CA ARG A 268 -16.34 0.87 -4.80
C ARG A 268 -16.57 -0.55 -5.33
N HIS A 269 -17.82 -0.97 -5.47
CA HIS A 269 -18.17 -2.28 -6.00
C HIS A 269 -18.03 -2.40 -7.52
N LEU A 270 -17.87 -1.27 -8.23
CA LEU A 270 -17.80 -1.24 -9.70
C LEU A 270 -16.42 -0.88 -10.25
N SER A 271 -15.51 -0.34 -9.43
CA SER A 271 -14.19 0.13 -9.87
C SER A 271 -13.08 -0.73 -9.29
N PHE A 272 -12.25 -1.27 -10.18
CA PHE A 272 -11.21 -2.24 -9.87
C PHE A 272 -9.85 -1.65 -10.22
N ALA A 273 -8.96 -1.50 -9.24
CA ALA A 273 -7.59 -1.05 -9.47
C ALA A 273 -6.67 -2.26 -9.65
N VAL A 274 -5.84 -2.21 -10.68
CA VAL A 274 -4.94 -3.30 -11.07
C VAL A 274 -3.57 -2.71 -11.41
N ASN A 275 -2.50 -3.37 -10.99
CA ASN A 275 -1.14 -2.96 -11.34
C ASN A 275 -0.90 -3.11 -12.85
N GLY A 276 -0.20 -2.17 -13.47
CA GLY A 276 0.05 -2.12 -14.92
C GLY A 276 0.63 -3.41 -15.49
N ARG A 277 1.48 -4.11 -14.73
CA ARG A 277 2.05 -5.41 -15.14
C ARG A 277 1.00 -6.49 -15.45
N LEU A 278 -0.15 -6.44 -14.79
CA LEU A 278 -1.29 -7.34 -15.00
C LEU A 278 -2.21 -6.89 -16.13
N VAL A 279 -2.04 -5.65 -16.61
CA VAL A 279 -2.84 -5.06 -17.67
C VAL A 279 -2.34 -5.57 -19.02
N LEU A 280 -3.26 -6.15 -19.79
CA LEU A 280 -3.07 -6.47 -21.19
C LEU A 280 -3.99 -5.55 -21.99
N PRO A 281 -3.48 -4.40 -22.49
CA PRO A 281 -4.29 -3.52 -23.31
C PRO A 281 -4.86 -4.24 -24.53
N LEU A 282 -6.13 -4.00 -24.85
CA LEU A 282 -6.77 -4.59 -26.03
C LEU A 282 -6.64 -3.65 -27.21
N LEU A 283 -6.14 -4.19 -28.31
CA LEU A 283 -6.04 -3.47 -29.59
C LEU A 283 -7.36 -3.56 -30.35
N SER A 284 -7.61 -2.61 -31.26
CA SER A 284 -8.83 -2.58 -32.08
C SER A 284 -9.08 -3.82 -32.93
N ARG A 285 -8.07 -4.69 -33.11
CA ARG A 285 -8.21 -5.98 -33.80
C ARG A 285 -8.77 -7.10 -32.94
N GLN A 286 -8.78 -6.94 -31.61
CA GLN A 286 -9.20 -7.96 -30.64
C GLN A 286 -10.64 -7.77 -30.17
N PHE A 287 -11.27 -6.65 -30.53
CA PHE A 287 -12.67 -6.37 -30.25
C PHE A 287 -13.26 -5.51 -31.34
N ASN A 288 -14.53 -5.70 -31.65
CA ASN A 288 -15.26 -4.89 -32.61
C ASN A 288 -16.32 -4.06 -31.89
N SER A 289 -16.45 -2.78 -32.23
CA SER A 289 -17.63 -2.00 -31.84
C SER A 289 -18.66 -2.10 -32.95
N ILE A 290 -19.82 -2.68 -32.65
CA ILE A 290 -20.90 -2.89 -33.61
C ILE A 290 -22.19 -2.25 -33.09
N GLN A 291 -23.15 -2.01 -34.00
CA GLN A 291 -24.48 -1.58 -33.60
C GLN A 291 -25.23 -2.77 -33.02
N VAL A 292 -26.07 -2.53 -32.02
CA VAL A 292 -26.87 -3.61 -31.42
C VAL A 292 -27.87 -4.19 -32.43
N SER A 293 -28.28 -3.42 -33.44
CA SER A 293 -29.08 -3.91 -34.57
C SER A 293 -28.42 -5.03 -35.39
N ASP A 294 -27.10 -5.20 -35.26
CA ASP A 294 -26.34 -6.19 -36.01
C ASP A 294 -26.23 -7.53 -35.25
N LEU A 295 -26.72 -7.60 -34.01
CA LEU A 295 -26.70 -8.80 -33.17
C LEU A 295 -27.91 -9.72 -33.42
N PRO A 296 -27.88 -10.99 -32.99
CA PRO A 296 -29.08 -11.82 -33.02
C PRO A 296 -30.21 -11.24 -32.15
N PRO A 297 -31.49 -11.36 -32.56
CA PRO A 297 -32.63 -10.78 -31.85
C PRO A 297 -32.75 -11.17 -30.37
N ASN A 298 -32.29 -12.37 -30.00
CA ASN A 298 -32.29 -12.83 -28.61
C ASN A 298 -31.28 -12.05 -27.76
N THR A 299 -30.09 -11.80 -28.31
CA THR A 299 -29.03 -11.02 -27.65
C THR A 299 -29.40 -9.55 -27.59
N MET A 300 -30.04 -8.99 -28.63
CA MET A 300 -30.48 -7.58 -28.64
C MET A 300 -31.35 -7.20 -27.44
N LYS A 301 -32.23 -8.11 -26.98
CA LYS A 301 -33.13 -7.85 -25.85
C LYS A 301 -32.42 -7.64 -24.53
N GLU A 302 -31.19 -8.14 -24.39
CA GLU A 302 -30.39 -8.06 -23.18
C GLU A 302 -29.48 -6.83 -23.16
N ILE A 303 -29.32 -6.13 -24.29
CA ILE A 303 -28.42 -4.98 -24.44
C ILE A 303 -29.24 -3.69 -24.53
N THR A 304 -28.94 -2.72 -23.67
CA THR A 304 -29.69 -1.45 -23.60
C THR A 304 -29.03 -0.31 -24.36
N ALA A 305 -27.74 -0.39 -24.66
CA ALA A 305 -27.02 0.61 -25.42
C ALA A 305 -27.25 0.49 -26.94
N GLU A 306 -27.00 1.57 -27.68
CA GLU A 306 -27.05 1.56 -29.16
C GLU A 306 -25.88 0.78 -29.78
N LYS A 307 -24.70 0.89 -29.17
CA LYS A 307 -23.48 0.20 -29.57
C LYS A 307 -23.00 -0.72 -28.47
N THR A 308 -22.40 -1.84 -28.88
CA THR A 308 -21.73 -2.76 -27.96
C THR A 308 -20.31 -3.08 -28.43
N TRP A 309 -19.53 -3.68 -27.54
CA TRP A 309 -18.26 -4.32 -27.89
C TRP A 309 -18.47 -5.82 -27.99
N VAL A 310 -17.95 -6.41 -29.07
CA VAL A 310 -17.94 -7.85 -29.32
C VAL A 310 -16.51 -8.35 -29.32
N ILE A 311 -16.28 -9.44 -28.60
CA ILE A 311 -14.99 -10.14 -28.50
C ILE A 311 -15.23 -11.58 -28.91
N THR A 312 -14.39 -12.13 -29.78
CA THR A 312 -14.52 -13.53 -30.18
C THR A 312 -14.03 -14.46 -29.06
N ASP A 313 -14.58 -15.67 -28.95
CA ASP A 313 -14.08 -16.67 -27.99
C ASP A 313 -12.59 -16.97 -28.21
N LYS A 314 -12.16 -17.01 -29.49
CA LYS A 314 -10.75 -17.18 -29.85
C LYS A 314 -9.87 -16.09 -29.23
N ASP A 315 -10.25 -14.81 -29.35
CA ASP A 315 -9.50 -13.70 -28.78
C ASP A 315 -9.47 -13.78 -27.24
N LEU A 316 -10.58 -14.12 -26.59
CA LEU A 316 -10.61 -14.35 -25.14
C LEU A 316 -9.69 -15.51 -24.70
N GLN A 317 -9.60 -16.58 -25.50
CA GLN A 317 -8.66 -17.67 -25.23
C GLN A 317 -7.20 -17.23 -25.39
N GLU A 318 -6.87 -16.45 -26.43
CA GLU A 318 -5.53 -15.90 -26.63
C GLU A 318 -5.13 -14.95 -25.49
N ILE A 319 -6.05 -14.06 -25.08
CA ILE A 319 -5.90 -13.18 -23.92
C ILE A 319 -5.64 -14.01 -22.65
N ARG A 320 -6.42 -15.08 -22.43
CA ARG A 320 -6.26 -15.99 -21.29
C ARG A 320 -4.88 -16.63 -21.27
N LEU A 321 -4.42 -17.15 -22.39
CA LEU A 321 -3.10 -17.79 -22.51
C LEU A 321 -1.95 -16.79 -22.29
N SER A 322 -2.10 -15.56 -22.79
CA SER A 322 -1.12 -14.48 -22.57
C SER A 322 -1.01 -14.11 -21.08
N LEU A 323 -2.15 -13.92 -20.41
CA LEU A 323 -2.18 -13.65 -18.97
C LEU A 323 -1.63 -14.82 -18.16
N LEU A 324 -1.99 -16.06 -18.51
CA LEU A 324 -1.46 -17.25 -17.85
C LEU A 324 0.07 -17.30 -17.92
N ARG A 325 0.65 -17.07 -19.10
CA ARG A 325 2.11 -17.05 -19.28
C ARG A 325 2.78 -16.02 -18.36
N ARG A 326 2.26 -14.78 -18.34
CA ARG A 326 2.76 -13.72 -17.45
C ARG A 326 2.70 -14.11 -15.97
N LEU A 327 1.61 -14.78 -15.56
CA LEU A 327 1.41 -15.23 -14.17
C LEU A 327 2.26 -16.44 -13.77
N GLN A 328 2.69 -17.26 -14.74
CA GLN A 328 3.59 -18.39 -14.51
C GLN A 328 5.05 -17.94 -14.40
N GLU A 329 5.44 -16.92 -15.16
CA GLU A 329 6.81 -16.40 -15.20
C GLU A 329 7.20 -15.60 -13.94
N ASP A 330 6.24 -14.94 -13.28
CA ASP A 330 6.56 -14.10 -12.11
C ASP A 330 5.56 -14.26 -10.95
N GLU A 331 6.08 -14.75 -9.82
CA GLU A 331 5.33 -14.91 -8.57
C GLU A 331 4.93 -13.56 -7.95
N ASN A 332 5.74 -12.50 -8.12
CA ASN A 332 5.41 -11.17 -7.64
C ASN A 332 4.16 -10.63 -8.34
N THR A 333 4.07 -10.79 -9.67
CA THR A 333 2.86 -10.49 -10.46
C THR A 333 1.63 -11.23 -9.93
N ARG A 334 1.78 -12.53 -9.65
CA ARG A 334 0.68 -13.36 -9.13
C ARG A 334 0.16 -12.86 -7.80
N SER A 335 1.05 -12.41 -6.91
CA SER A 335 0.68 -11.83 -5.61
C SER A 335 -0.10 -10.52 -5.71
N LYS A 336 0.00 -9.82 -6.86
CA LYS A 336 -0.68 -8.55 -7.14
C LYS A 336 -2.06 -8.73 -7.80
N ILE A 337 -2.48 -9.96 -8.11
CA ILE A 337 -3.83 -10.20 -8.66
C ILE A 337 -4.85 -9.69 -7.62
N PRO A 338 -5.77 -8.78 -8.00
CA PRO A 338 -6.71 -8.25 -7.05
C PRO A 338 -7.75 -9.30 -6.67
N VAL A 339 -8.05 -9.39 -5.37
CA VAL A 339 -8.98 -10.38 -4.79
C VAL A 339 -10.27 -9.69 -4.38
N TYR A 340 -11.39 -10.21 -4.87
CA TYR A 340 -12.73 -9.77 -4.53
C TYR A 340 -13.56 -10.93 -3.98
N GLY A 341 -14.66 -10.58 -3.32
CA GLY A 341 -15.66 -11.54 -2.85
C GLY A 341 -16.59 -11.97 -3.98
N LYS A 342 -17.84 -12.30 -3.63
CA LYS A 342 -18.82 -12.83 -4.58
C LYS A 342 -19.23 -11.80 -5.64
N VAL A 343 -19.66 -12.29 -6.80
CA VAL A 343 -20.34 -11.47 -7.81
C VAL A 343 -21.74 -11.16 -7.29
N ARG A 344 -22.07 -9.87 -7.20
CA ARG A 344 -23.40 -9.39 -6.81
C ARG A 344 -24.32 -9.20 -7.99
N ASP A 345 -23.77 -8.67 -9.09
CA ASP A 345 -24.50 -8.32 -10.30
C ASP A 345 -23.60 -8.44 -11.53
N GLY A 346 -24.18 -8.73 -12.68
CA GLY A 346 -23.52 -8.98 -13.97
C GLY A 346 -23.02 -10.42 -14.17
N ALA A 347 -22.67 -10.73 -15.42
CA ALA A 347 -22.17 -12.03 -15.85
C ALA A 347 -20.64 -12.11 -15.72
N PHE A 348 -20.18 -12.73 -14.63
CA PHE A 348 -18.76 -13.04 -14.38
C PHE A 348 -18.64 -14.23 -13.41
N PRO A 349 -17.65 -15.14 -13.56
CA PRO A 349 -16.72 -15.25 -14.68
C PRO A 349 -17.46 -15.53 -16.01
N TYR A 350 -16.79 -15.26 -17.14
CA TYR A 350 -17.38 -15.48 -18.46
C TYR A 350 -17.52 -16.99 -18.73
N THR A 351 -18.76 -17.47 -18.76
CA THR A 351 -19.12 -18.88 -18.98
C THR A 351 -20.19 -19.00 -20.06
N SER A 352 -20.09 -20.06 -20.86
CA SER A 352 -21.05 -20.39 -21.92
C SER A 352 -21.15 -21.90 -22.08
N ILE A 353 -22.29 -22.37 -22.56
CA ILE A 353 -22.43 -23.75 -23.05
C ILE A 353 -21.87 -23.81 -24.47
N HIS A 354 -21.11 -24.85 -24.81
CA HIS A 354 -20.51 -24.99 -26.13
C HIS A 354 -21.60 -25.25 -27.20
N PRO A 355 -21.57 -24.57 -28.36
CA PRO A 355 -22.57 -24.72 -29.44
C PRO A 355 -22.86 -26.16 -29.82
N SER A 356 -21.79 -26.91 -30.12
CA SER A 356 -21.89 -28.27 -30.65
C SER A 356 -22.01 -29.35 -29.57
N ASN A 357 -21.83 -28.99 -28.30
CA ASN A 357 -21.81 -29.96 -27.21
C ASN A 357 -22.36 -29.34 -25.91
N PRO A 358 -23.67 -29.52 -25.63
CA PRO A 358 -24.29 -28.97 -24.43
C PRO A 358 -23.69 -29.44 -23.11
N ALA A 359 -22.98 -30.57 -23.09
CA ALA A 359 -22.31 -31.08 -21.89
C ALA A 359 -20.97 -30.36 -21.61
N MET A 360 -20.44 -29.60 -22.57
CA MET A 360 -19.18 -28.89 -22.45
C MET A 360 -19.44 -27.42 -22.08
N ILE A 361 -18.91 -27.02 -20.92
CA ILE A 361 -18.95 -25.62 -20.46
C ILE A 361 -17.64 -24.95 -20.85
N ILE A 362 -17.73 -23.88 -21.63
CA ILE A 362 -16.62 -22.97 -21.90
C ILE A 362 -16.55 -21.99 -20.75
N GLU A 363 -15.37 -21.88 -20.14
CA GLU A 363 -15.12 -20.95 -19.06
C GLU A 363 -13.76 -20.29 -19.20
N HIS A 364 -13.71 -18.96 -19.14
CA HIS A 364 -12.47 -18.18 -19.22
C HIS A 364 -11.78 -18.00 -17.86
N SER A 365 -11.55 -19.13 -17.19
CA SER A 365 -10.84 -19.20 -15.90
C SER A 365 -9.42 -19.77 -16.07
N ILE A 366 -8.51 -19.33 -15.20
CA ILE A 366 -7.10 -19.70 -15.16
C ILE A 366 -6.87 -20.70 -14.02
N ILE A 367 -7.29 -21.94 -14.24
CA ILE A 367 -7.36 -23.00 -13.20
C ILE A 367 -5.97 -23.38 -12.65
N SER A 368 -4.91 -23.22 -13.45
CA SER A 368 -3.54 -23.57 -13.07
C SER A 368 -2.87 -22.57 -12.11
N ILE A 369 -3.48 -21.40 -11.89
CA ILE A 369 -2.95 -20.38 -10.99
C ILE A 369 -3.75 -20.40 -9.69
N HIS A 370 -3.05 -20.65 -8.59
CA HIS A 370 -3.62 -20.50 -7.26
C HIS A 370 -3.95 -19.03 -7.00
N ALA A 371 -5.18 -18.76 -6.56
CA ALA A 371 -5.59 -17.45 -6.13
C ALA A 371 -4.58 -16.87 -5.13
N PRO A 372 -4.16 -15.61 -5.26
CA PRO A 372 -3.34 -15.00 -4.23
C PRO A 372 -4.14 -14.96 -2.94
N THR A 373 -3.50 -15.38 -1.86
CA THR A 373 -4.05 -15.19 -0.53
C THR A 373 -4.07 -13.68 -0.27
N ALA A 374 -5.25 -13.11 -0.02
CA ALA A 374 -5.33 -11.69 0.32
C ALA A 374 -4.32 -11.38 1.44
N ALA A 375 -3.63 -10.25 1.37
CA ALA A 375 -2.48 -9.96 2.26
C ALA A 375 -2.80 -10.13 3.77
N ASN A 376 -4.07 -9.97 4.14
CA ASN A 376 -4.59 -10.10 5.51
C ASN A 376 -5.39 -11.38 5.76
N ALA A 377 -5.59 -12.25 4.76
CA ALA A 377 -6.34 -13.48 4.96
C ALA A 377 -5.63 -14.34 6.02
N PRO A 378 -6.40 -14.99 6.91
CA PRO A 378 -5.84 -15.97 7.82
C PRO A 378 -5.06 -17.03 7.04
N GLN A 379 -3.85 -17.33 7.50
CA GLN A 379 -3.04 -18.43 6.98
C GLN A 379 -2.76 -19.42 8.11
N ALA A 380 -2.77 -20.71 7.78
CA ALA A 380 -2.40 -21.76 8.72
C ALA A 380 -0.92 -21.62 9.12
N CYS A 381 -0.66 -21.58 10.42
CA CYS A 381 0.68 -21.67 10.97
C CYS A 381 1.33 -23.01 10.59
N CYS A 382 2.61 -23.01 10.14
CA CYS A 382 3.32 -24.27 9.84
C CYS A 382 3.58 -25.17 11.05
N ILE A 383 3.49 -24.61 12.25
CA ILE A 383 3.86 -25.32 13.48
C ILE A 383 2.61 -25.94 14.10
N CYS A 384 1.58 -25.13 14.32
CA CYS A 384 0.37 -25.55 15.05
C CYS A 384 -0.90 -25.61 14.20
N GLY A 385 -0.85 -25.30 12.90
CA GLY A 385 -2.00 -25.34 11.99
C GLY A 385 -3.06 -24.25 12.19
N HIS A 386 -2.97 -23.44 13.25
CA HIS A 386 -3.95 -22.40 13.55
C HIS A 386 -4.02 -21.36 12.43
N GLN A 387 -5.23 -20.91 12.10
CA GLN A 387 -5.46 -19.86 11.12
C GLN A 387 -5.17 -18.49 11.74
N VAL A 388 -4.09 -17.84 11.30
CA VAL A 388 -3.62 -16.57 11.88
C VAL A 388 -3.68 -15.46 10.84
N ALA A 389 -4.37 -14.36 11.19
CA ALA A 389 -4.49 -13.19 10.34
C ALA A 389 -3.13 -12.52 10.10
N GLY A 390 -2.98 -11.89 8.93
CA GLY A 390 -1.72 -11.32 8.44
C GLY A 390 -0.90 -10.55 9.48
N PRO A 391 -1.47 -9.49 10.12
CA PRO A 391 -0.77 -8.65 11.10
C PRO A 391 -0.42 -9.34 12.44
N ASP A 392 -1.01 -10.50 12.72
CA ASP A 392 -0.83 -11.23 13.99
C ASP A 392 0.08 -12.44 13.83
N ARG A 393 0.44 -12.79 12.59
CA ARG A 393 1.43 -13.84 12.29
C ARG A 393 2.77 -13.57 12.97
N GLN A 394 3.22 -12.32 13.06
CA GLN A 394 4.52 -12.00 13.68
C GLN A 394 4.49 -12.35 15.16
N ASN A 395 3.42 -11.94 15.83
CA ASN A 395 3.23 -12.20 17.24
C ASN A 395 3.11 -13.72 17.51
N HIS A 396 2.37 -14.42 16.66
CA HIS A 396 2.16 -15.86 16.76
C HIS A 396 3.45 -16.66 16.52
N MET A 397 4.16 -16.41 15.41
CA MET A 397 5.41 -17.10 15.08
C MET A 397 6.52 -16.80 16.09
N GLY A 398 6.60 -15.56 16.57
CA GLY A 398 7.52 -15.21 17.65
C GLY A 398 7.21 -15.94 18.96
N GLY A 399 5.94 -16.21 19.26
CA GLY A 399 5.55 -17.06 20.39
C GLY A 399 6.14 -18.48 20.31
N HIS A 400 6.02 -19.12 19.14
CA HIS A 400 6.63 -20.43 18.91
C HIS A 400 8.15 -20.41 19.03
N ILE A 401 8.81 -19.39 18.46
CA ILE A 401 10.27 -19.25 18.55
C ILE A 401 10.70 -19.11 20.01
N LEU A 402 10.05 -18.22 20.78
CA LEU A 402 10.46 -17.98 22.15
C LEU A 402 10.25 -19.21 23.03
N ARG A 403 9.07 -19.85 22.96
CA ARG A 403 8.80 -21.09 23.71
C ARG A 403 9.84 -22.15 23.41
N ARG A 404 10.18 -22.33 22.14
CA ARG A 404 11.22 -23.27 21.73
C ARG A 404 12.59 -22.91 22.33
N LEU A 405 13.00 -21.64 22.27
CA LEU A 405 14.26 -21.16 22.86
C LEU A 405 14.32 -21.32 24.39
N ARG A 406 13.15 -21.32 25.06
CA ARG A 406 12.98 -21.55 26.49
C ARG A 406 12.78 -23.03 26.88
N GLY A 407 12.81 -23.94 25.91
CA GLY A 407 12.56 -25.36 26.17
C GLY A 407 11.14 -25.69 26.61
N VAL A 408 10.18 -24.81 26.33
CA VAL A 408 8.76 -25.07 26.56
C VAL A 408 8.28 -25.99 25.44
N GLU A 409 7.91 -27.21 25.80
CA GLU A 409 7.29 -28.14 24.85
C GLU A 409 5.90 -27.66 24.48
N GLU A 410 5.60 -27.65 23.19
CA GLU A 410 4.27 -27.32 22.70
C GLU A 410 3.56 -28.60 22.28
N SER A 411 2.44 -28.89 22.93
CA SER A 411 1.64 -30.12 22.77
C SER A 411 0.79 -30.11 21.49
N PHE A 412 1.39 -29.80 20.35
CA PHE A 412 0.66 -29.89 19.08
C PHE A 412 0.82 -31.31 18.54
N GLU A 413 -0.25 -32.09 18.57
CA GLU A 413 -0.24 -33.48 18.08
C GLU A 413 -0.16 -33.58 16.54
N ASN A 414 -0.31 -32.46 15.83
CA ASN A 414 -0.39 -32.39 14.36
C ASN A 414 0.68 -31.45 13.75
N ILE A 415 1.97 -31.73 13.97
CA ILE A 415 3.07 -30.79 13.63
C ILE A 415 3.52 -30.90 12.17
N GLY A 416 3.29 -29.84 11.40
CA GLY A 416 3.80 -29.67 10.04
C GLY A 416 5.30 -29.33 9.94
N SER A 417 5.91 -28.71 10.97
CA SER A 417 7.35 -28.35 10.97
C SER A 417 7.89 -28.06 12.38
N LYS A 418 9.12 -28.49 12.71
CA LYS A 418 9.82 -28.10 13.95
C LYS A 418 10.48 -26.72 13.82
N VAL A 419 10.48 -25.94 14.90
CA VAL A 419 11.21 -24.66 14.98
C VAL A 419 12.72 -24.92 15.03
N SER A 420 13.47 -24.26 14.14
CA SER A 420 14.94 -24.32 14.14
C SER A 420 15.53 -23.67 15.39
N MET A 421 16.53 -24.31 16.00
CA MET A 421 17.36 -23.69 17.06
C MET A 421 18.47 -22.80 16.49
N GLN A 422 18.68 -22.86 15.18
CA GLN A 422 19.75 -22.17 14.46
C GLN A 422 19.14 -20.99 13.72
N TYR A 423 19.27 -19.79 14.28
CA TYR A 423 18.78 -18.54 13.68
C TYR A 423 17.38 -18.67 13.05
N PRO A 424 16.36 -19.10 13.83
CA PRO A 424 15.01 -19.25 13.31
C PRO A 424 14.52 -17.97 12.64
N CYS A 425 13.97 -18.10 11.44
CA CYS A 425 13.34 -17.02 10.71
C CYS A 425 12.01 -16.65 11.38
N GLY A 426 11.78 -15.35 11.63
CA GLY A 426 10.52 -14.84 12.20
C GLY A 426 9.26 -15.07 11.35
N PHE A 427 9.42 -15.52 10.09
CA PHE A 427 8.31 -15.83 9.18
C PHE A 427 7.98 -17.32 9.11
N CYS A 428 8.97 -18.18 8.87
CA CYS A 428 8.77 -19.62 8.67
C CYS A 428 9.35 -20.51 9.77
N THR A 429 10.05 -19.95 10.75
CA THR A 429 10.80 -20.63 11.83
C THR A 429 11.90 -21.60 11.40
N GLN A 430 12.14 -21.74 10.09
CA GLN A 430 13.28 -22.49 9.56
C GLN A 430 14.58 -21.72 9.81
N SER A 431 15.70 -22.43 9.70
CA SER A 431 17.02 -21.81 9.84
C SER A 431 17.24 -20.74 8.78
N SER A 432 17.74 -19.58 9.20
CA SER A 432 18.16 -18.51 8.28
C SER A 432 19.60 -18.69 7.78
N LEU A 433 20.31 -19.73 8.25
CA LEU A 433 21.67 -20.04 7.81
C LEU A 433 21.68 -20.48 6.34
N ASN A 434 22.83 -20.33 5.68
CA ASN A 434 23.04 -20.69 4.27
C ASN A 434 22.12 -19.96 3.28
N GLY A 435 21.62 -18.77 3.63
CA GLY A 435 20.79 -17.96 2.74
C GLY A 435 19.37 -18.49 2.53
N ALA A 436 18.92 -19.48 3.31
CA ALA A 436 17.56 -20.03 3.18
C ALA A 436 16.47 -18.99 3.44
N CYS A 437 16.74 -18.02 4.33
CA CYS A 437 15.94 -16.82 4.55
C CYS A 437 16.89 -15.66 4.84
N SER A 438 16.85 -14.61 4.03
CA SER A 438 17.52 -13.34 4.33
C SER A 438 16.50 -12.29 4.76
N ILE A 439 16.95 -11.30 5.53
CA ILE A 439 16.12 -10.24 6.10
C ILE A 439 16.87 -8.92 6.02
N HIS A 440 16.18 -7.85 5.61
CA HIS A 440 16.67 -6.48 5.63
C HIS A 440 15.57 -5.52 6.07
N ILE A 441 15.96 -4.31 6.45
CA ILE A 441 15.03 -3.26 6.88
C ILE A 441 14.99 -2.18 5.81
N GLN A 442 13.80 -1.89 5.26
CA GLN A 442 13.60 -0.82 4.30
C GLN A 442 12.39 0.02 4.72
N SER A 443 12.57 1.33 4.89
CA SER A 443 11.50 2.26 5.27
C SER A 443 10.68 1.84 6.50
N GLY A 444 11.34 1.26 7.51
CA GLY A 444 10.70 0.78 8.74
C GLY A 444 9.87 -0.51 8.58
N LYS A 445 9.97 -1.19 7.43
CA LYS A 445 9.39 -2.51 7.16
C LYS A 445 10.47 -3.59 7.12
N ALA A 446 10.05 -4.80 7.43
CA ALA A 446 10.84 -6.01 7.27
C ALA A 446 10.69 -6.54 5.84
N ILE A 447 11.78 -6.66 5.09
CA ILE A 447 11.79 -7.25 3.75
C ILE A 447 12.60 -8.53 3.80
N SER A 448 12.03 -9.65 3.32
CA SER A 448 12.65 -10.96 3.42
C SER A 448 12.46 -11.79 2.16
N THR A 449 13.41 -12.67 1.87
CA THR A 449 13.32 -13.68 0.81
C THR A 449 12.52 -14.91 1.24
N CYS A 450 12.01 -14.96 2.48
CA CYS A 450 11.20 -16.05 2.95
C CYS A 450 9.89 -16.16 2.15
N SER A 451 9.54 -17.36 1.68
CA SER A 451 8.26 -17.62 0.99
C SER A 451 7.01 -17.34 1.83
N ARG A 452 7.19 -17.20 3.16
CA ARG A 452 6.14 -16.84 4.12
C ARG A 452 6.24 -15.40 4.62
N ALA A 453 7.05 -14.56 3.98
CA ALA A 453 7.18 -13.16 4.33
C ALA A 453 5.84 -12.43 4.17
N TYR A 454 5.60 -11.47 5.05
CA TYR A 454 4.47 -10.54 4.95
C TYR A 454 4.86 -9.18 5.50
N ASP A 455 4.16 -8.16 5.02
CA ASP A 455 4.37 -6.78 5.41
C ASP A 455 3.90 -6.51 6.84
N PHE A 456 4.78 -5.97 7.66
CA PHE A 456 4.42 -5.34 8.92
C PHE A 456 5.34 -4.15 9.24
N LYS A 457 4.85 -3.20 10.03
CA LYS A 457 5.64 -2.06 10.51
C LYS A 457 6.44 -2.46 11.74
N ILE A 458 7.76 -2.34 11.68
CA ILE A 458 8.67 -2.73 12.77
C ILE A 458 8.34 -1.94 14.04
N SER A 459 8.11 -0.63 13.93
CA SER A 459 7.80 0.25 15.08
C SER A 459 6.50 -0.08 15.81
N ALA A 460 5.55 -0.72 15.12
CA ALA A 460 4.31 -1.18 15.74
C ALA A 460 4.49 -2.56 16.37
N ALA A 461 5.21 -3.46 15.71
CA ALA A 461 5.49 -4.82 16.20
C ALA A 461 6.53 -4.84 17.34
N SER A 462 7.36 -3.79 17.49
CA SER A 462 8.34 -3.69 18.57
C SER A 462 7.73 -3.27 19.91
N LYS A 463 6.44 -2.93 19.97
CA LYS A 463 5.75 -2.49 21.18
C LYS A 463 4.88 -3.61 21.74
N ILE A 464 5.08 -3.91 23.02
CA ILE A 464 4.20 -4.82 23.76
C ILE A 464 2.82 -4.17 23.89
N SER A 465 1.77 -4.93 23.60
CA SER A 465 0.38 -4.53 23.79
C SER A 465 -0.44 -5.69 24.35
N LYS A 466 -1.67 -5.43 24.80
CA LYS A 466 -2.55 -6.49 25.32
C LYS A 466 -2.82 -7.59 24.28
N GLN A 467 -2.84 -7.24 22.99
CA GLN A 467 -3.10 -8.18 21.89
C GLN A 467 -1.82 -8.76 21.28
N LYS A 468 -0.69 -8.06 21.40
CA LYS A 468 0.60 -8.44 20.80
C LYS A 468 1.67 -8.46 21.89
N ALA A 469 1.94 -9.65 22.40
CA ALA A 469 2.91 -9.89 23.45
C ALA A 469 4.35 -9.94 22.93
N CYS A 470 4.53 -10.43 21.70
CA CYS A 470 5.83 -10.65 21.11
C CYS A 470 6.34 -9.42 20.36
N THR A 471 7.60 -9.10 20.60
CA THR A 471 8.37 -8.00 20.01
C THR A 471 9.49 -8.50 19.10
N ASN A 472 9.42 -9.75 18.65
CA ASN A 472 10.41 -10.34 17.74
C ASN A 472 10.36 -9.68 16.36
N VAL A 473 11.18 -8.66 16.18
CA VAL A 473 11.30 -7.88 14.94
C VAL A 473 12.76 -7.92 14.45
N PRO A 474 13.03 -7.68 13.15
CA PRO A 474 14.40 -7.52 12.69
C PRO A 474 15.03 -6.26 13.30
N ILE A 475 16.28 -6.39 13.72
CA ILE A 475 17.12 -5.35 14.31
C ILE A 475 18.45 -5.38 13.57
N GLN A 476 18.91 -4.22 13.11
CA GLN A 476 20.25 -4.07 12.55
C GLN A 476 21.28 -4.10 13.69
N CYS A 477 22.33 -4.92 13.53
CA CYS A 477 23.44 -4.96 14.48
C CYS A 477 24.18 -3.61 14.49
N LYS A 478 24.65 -3.18 15.66
CA LYS A 478 25.44 -1.95 15.82
C LYS A 478 26.92 -2.14 15.48
N PHE A 479 27.39 -3.39 15.37
CA PHE A 479 28.81 -3.73 15.19
C PHE A 479 29.13 -4.29 13.79
N CYS A 480 28.12 -4.57 12.97
CA CYS A 480 28.25 -5.05 11.59
C CYS A 480 27.01 -4.65 10.76
N PRO A 481 27.04 -4.76 9.42
CA PRO A 481 25.90 -4.38 8.59
C PRO A 481 24.71 -5.35 8.66
N ASP A 482 24.85 -6.48 9.35
CA ASP A 482 23.86 -7.56 9.35
C ASP A 482 22.58 -7.20 10.12
N VAL A 483 21.46 -7.79 9.67
CA VAL A 483 20.14 -7.66 10.29
C VAL A 483 19.72 -9.03 10.82
N HIS A 484 19.33 -9.07 12.09
CA HIS A 484 18.86 -10.29 12.74
C HIS A 484 17.54 -10.07 13.47
N TRP A 485 16.72 -11.12 13.56
CA TRP A 485 15.56 -11.13 14.44
C TRP A 485 15.99 -10.88 15.89
N LYS A 486 15.20 -10.12 16.65
CA LYS A 486 15.48 -9.77 18.07
C LYS A 486 15.96 -10.98 18.87
N TYR A 487 15.25 -12.11 18.77
CA TYR A 487 15.59 -13.32 19.52
C TYR A 487 16.89 -14.01 19.06
N ASN A 488 17.37 -13.72 17.85
CA ASN A 488 18.63 -14.24 17.32
C ASN A 488 19.82 -13.30 17.60
N MET A 489 19.55 -12.03 17.96
CA MET A 489 20.58 -11.00 18.07
C MET A 489 21.61 -11.33 19.14
N HIS A 490 21.19 -11.90 20.27
CA HIS A 490 22.12 -12.22 21.33
C HIS A 490 23.14 -13.29 20.91
N ARG A 491 22.67 -14.35 20.25
CA ARG A 491 23.52 -15.39 19.67
C ARG A 491 24.50 -14.82 18.64
N HIS A 492 24.04 -13.93 17.77
CA HIS A 492 24.90 -13.24 16.81
C HIS A 492 26.02 -12.45 17.50
N LEU A 493 25.69 -11.68 18.55
CA LEU A 493 26.68 -10.91 19.29
C LEU A 493 27.71 -11.81 19.97
N GLN A 494 27.31 -12.94 20.54
CA GLN A 494 28.25 -13.91 21.12
C GLN A 494 29.19 -14.53 20.06
N GLU A 495 28.66 -14.91 18.90
CA GLU A 495 29.42 -15.60 17.85
C GLU A 495 30.33 -14.66 17.04
N ARG A 496 29.89 -13.42 16.77
CA ARG A 496 30.58 -12.48 15.86
C ARG A 496 31.22 -11.28 16.58
N HIS A 497 30.74 -10.95 17.76
CA HIS A 497 31.16 -9.77 18.51
C HIS A 497 31.38 -10.10 20.00
N PRO A 498 32.20 -11.09 20.37
CA PRO A 498 32.30 -11.57 21.76
C PRO A 498 32.71 -10.47 22.76
N SER A 499 33.39 -9.42 22.30
CA SER A 499 33.80 -8.26 23.11
C SER A 499 32.76 -7.11 23.15
N TRP A 500 31.55 -7.30 22.60
CA TRP A 500 30.56 -6.22 22.45
C TRP A 500 30.17 -5.58 23.79
N GLU A 501 30.10 -6.36 24.87
CA GLU A 501 29.79 -5.85 26.21
C GLU A 501 30.95 -5.07 26.85
N SER A 502 32.19 -5.36 26.43
CA SER A 502 33.38 -4.69 26.94
C SER A 502 33.66 -3.35 26.26
N ASN A 503 32.87 -2.98 25.25
CA ASN A 503 33.07 -1.75 24.50
C ASN A 503 32.60 -0.52 25.32
N ARG A 504 33.51 -0.01 26.17
CA ARG A 504 33.24 1.07 27.16
C ARG A 504 32.92 2.44 26.55
N GLY A 505 33.14 2.65 25.25
CA GLY A 505 32.98 3.96 24.59
C GLY A 505 31.54 4.38 24.27
N ALA A 506 30.56 3.48 24.40
CA ALA A 506 29.21 3.68 23.86
C ALA A 506 28.12 3.85 24.94
N GLY A 507 28.42 4.52 26.05
CA GLY A 507 27.64 4.50 27.30
C GLY A 507 26.11 4.60 27.15
N SER A 508 25.58 5.54 26.37
CA SER A 508 24.13 5.67 26.13
C SER A 508 23.62 4.78 25.00
N GLU A 509 24.27 4.78 23.83
CA GLU A 509 23.82 4.03 22.65
C GLU A 509 23.82 2.51 22.87
N LEU A 510 24.80 1.99 23.61
CA LEU A 510 24.89 0.57 23.94
C LEU A 510 23.79 0.17 24.92
N LYS A 511 23.42 1.07 25.84
CA LYS A 511 22.30 0.86 26.77
C LYS A 511 20.99 0.77 26.01
N GLU A 512 20.72 1.72 25.10
CA GLU A 512 19.52 1.69 24.23
C GLU A 512 19.50 0.44 23.35
N PHE A 513 20.64 0.04 22.78
CA PHE A 513 20.73 -1.19 21.99
C PHE A 513 20.45 -2.43 22.82
N ARG A 514 21.01 -2.52 24.04
CA ARG A 514 20.77 -3.61 24.99
C ARG A 514 19.28 -3.70 25.36
N GLU A 515 18.64 -2.58 25.67
CA GLU A 515 17.20 -2.50 25.95
C GLU A 515 16.37 -2.95 24.73
N LYS A 516 16.78 -2.56 23.52
CA LYS A 516 16.09 -2.92 22.28
C LYS A 516 16.13 -4.43 21.98
N ILE A 517 17.22 -5.11 22.32
CA ILE A 517 17.38 -6.55 22.09
C ILE A 517 16.90 -7.41 23.26
N ALA A 518 16.71 -6.82 24.45
CA ALA A 518 16.30 -7.51 25.66
C ALA A 518 14.88 -8.08 25.54
N ILE A 519 14.71 -9.36 25.89
CA ILE A 519 13.41 -10.01 26.05
C ILE A 519 12.94 -9.71 27.47
N THR A 520 11.82 -9.02 27.61
CA THR A 520 11.34 -8.57 28.92
C THR A 520 10.52 -9.68 29.62
N ASN A 521 10.52 -9.71 30.95
CA ASN A 521 9.67 -10.65 31.70
C ASN A 521 8.18 -10.44 31.37
N GLU A 522 7.74 -9.22 31.05
CA GLU A 522 6.36 -8.96 30.62
C GLU A 522 6.03 -9.69 29.30
N GLU A 523 6.94 -9.68 28.33
CA GLU A 523 6.83 -10.40 27.06
C GLU A 523 6.75 -11.92 27.29
N GLU A 524 7.62 -12.47 28.15
CA GLU A 524 7.64 -13.90 28.49
C GLU A 524 6.36 -14.36 29.20
N ASN A 525 5.92 -13.61 30.20
CA ASN A 525 4.69 -13.88 30.94
C ASN A 525 3.47 -13.90 30.00
N ARG A 526 3.35 -12.91 29.11
CA ARG A 526 2.23 -12.85 28.16
C ARG A 526 2.27 -13.94 27.10
N LEU A 527 3.45 -14.45 26.76
CA LEU A 527 3.61 -15.60 25.86
C LEU A 527 3.43 -16.96 26.56
N LYS A 528 3.12 -16.94 27.86
CA LYS A 528 2.92 -18.12 28.71
C LYS A 528 4.20 -18.96 28.84
N ILE A 529 5.35 -18.31 28.98
CA ILE A 529 6.59 -18.98 29.37
C ILE A 529 6.52 -19.26 30.89
N PRO A 530 6.66 -20.51 31.34
CA PRO A 530 6.73 -20.86 32.76
C PRO A 530 7.82 -20.07 33.49
N GLU A 531 7.57 -19.65 34.73
CA GLU A 531 8.48 -18.80 35.52
C GLU A 531 9.87 -19.44 35.72
N ASP A 532 9.93 -20.77 35.86
CA ASP A 532 11.17 -21.56 35.94
C ASP A 532 11.99 -21.57 34.63
N LYS A 533 11.37 -21.15 33.52
CA LYS A 533 11.97 -21.02 32.19
C LYS A 533 12.14 -19.56 31.74
N GLN A 534 11.83 -18.59 32.60
CA GLN A 534 11.99 -17.17 32.29
C GLN A 534 13.43 -16.70 32.49
N GLY A 535 13.75 -15.55 31.90
CA GLY A 535 15.04 -14.90 32.08
C GLY A 535 16.17 -15.51 31.25
N TRP A 536 17.35 -14.93 31.40
CA TRP A 536 18.45 -15.18 30.48
C TRP A 536 19.17 -16.53 30.70
N SER A 537 19.25 -16.97 31.95
CA SER A 537 19.83 -18.26 32.34
C SER A 537 19.07 -19.46 31.76
N ALA A 538 17.80 -19.28 31.39
CA ALA A 538 16.95 -20.33 30.85
C ALA A 538 17.00 -20.46 29.31
N VAL A 539 17.84 -19.69 28.59
CA VAL A 539 18.01 -19.94 27.15
C VAL A 539 18.70 -21.29 27.00
N ILE A 540 18.05 -22.24 26.31
CA ILE A 540 18.72 -23.48 25.90
C ILE A 540 19.63 -23.13 24.73
N TYR A 541 20.80 -22.56 25.04
CA TYR A 541 21.93 -22.68 24.16
C TYR A 541 22.32 -24.15 24.20
N ILE A 542 21.87 -24.89 23.19
CA ILE A 542 22.37 -26.22 22.95
C ILE A 542 23.88 -26.07 22.71
N ASP A 543 24.67 -26.37 23.75
CA ASP A 543 26.11 -26.60 23.69
C ASP A 543 26.48 -27.74 22.71
N ALA A 544 25.49 -28.45 22.14
CA ALA A 544 25.70 -29.38 21.03
C ALA A 544 26.03 -28.69 19.68
N TYR A 545 26.31 -27.39 19.68
CA TYR A 545 27.17 -26.75 18.67
C TYR A 545 28.64 -27.05 18.99
N ASP A 546 28.94 -28.34 18.90
CA ASP A 546 30.22 -28.98 19.09
C ASP A 546 31.35 -28.14 18.46
N LEU A 547 32.35 -27.83 19.29
CA LEU A 547 33.61 -27.12 19.00
C LEU A 547 34.34 -27.59 17.72
N ARG A 548 33.94 -28.73 17.14
CA ARG A 548 34.47 -29.27 15.90
C ARG A 548 34.13 -28.48 14.63
N ARG A 549 33.10 -27.63 14.62
CA ARG A 549 32.66 -26.93 13.40
C ARG A 549 33.08 -25.47 13.28
N LEU A 550 33.55 -24.85 14.36
CA LEU A 550 34.08 -23.48 14.34
C LEU A 550 35.37 -23.34 13.51
N ASN A 551 36.02 -24.44 13.15
CA ASN A 551 37.20 -24.43 12.28
C ASN A 551 36.86 -24.49 10.77
N HIS A 552 35.62 -24.73 10.35
CA HIS A 552 35.29 -25.01 8.93
C HIS A 552 33.95 -24.49 8.41
N LEU A 553 33.40 -23.38 8.93
CA LEU A 553 32.28 -22.72 8.25
C LEU A 553 32.79 -21.60 7.32
N PRO A 554 32.60 -21.69 5.99
CA PRO A 554 32.78 -20.54 5.11
C PRO A 554 31.73 -19.47 5.46
N SER A 555 32.15 -18.21 5.40
CA SER A 555 31.34 -17.03 5.67
C SER A 555 29.99 -17.05 4.94
N ILE A 556 28.91 -16.69 5.64
CA ILE A 556 27.53 -16.65 5.12
C ILE A 556 27.30 -15.60 4.02
N HIS A 557 28.25 -14.71 3.77
CA HIS A 557 28.29 -13.92 2.54
C HIS A 557 29.72 -13.41 2.34
N ASP A 558 30.42 -13.94 1.35
CA ASP A 558 31.43 -13.15 0.64
C ASP A 558 30.69 -12.47 -0.50
N SER A 559 30.39 -11.18 -0.34
CA SER A 559 29.72 -10.38 -1.37
C SER A 559 30.66 -9.98 -2.51
N ARG A 560 31.92 -10.41 -2.45
CA ARG A 560 32.87 -10.34 -3.56
C ARG A 560 33.16 -11.77 -4.00
N GLY A 561 32.78 -12.11 -5.23
CA GLY A 561 33.08 -13.39 -5.86
C GLY A 561 34.56 -13.60 -6.18
N ASP A 562 35.46 -13.33 -5.24
CA ASP A 562 36.89 -13.63 -5.38
C ASP A 562 37.13 -15.05 -4.85
N SER A 563 37.02 -16.02 -5.76
CA SER A 563 37.63 -17.35 -5.56
C SER A 563 39.10 -17.21 -5.11
N PRO A 564 39.63 -18.14 -4.30
CA PRO A 564 41.05 -18.14 -3.95
C PRO A 564 41.89 -18.12 -5.21
N ARG A 565 42.65 -17.04 -5.39
CA ARG A 565 43.57 -16.86 -6.52
C ARG A 565 44.49 -18.08 -6.61
N ARG A 566 44.43 -18.76 -7.76
CA ARG A 566 45.50 -19.66 -8.22
C ARG A 566 46.85 -18.94 -8.09
N PRO A 567 47.94 -19.64 -7.71
CA PRO A 567 49.28 -19.05 -7.74
C PRO A 567 49.58 -18.55 -9.16
N ARG A 568 50.01 -17.28 -9.26
CA ARG A 568 50.56 -16.71 -10.50
C ARG A 568 51.77 -17.55 -10.92
N GLN A 569 51.63 -18.31 -12.00
CA GLN A 569 52.77 -18.73 -12.79
C GLN A 569 53.22 -17.52 -13.63
N THR A 570 54.51 -17.20 -13.50
CA THR A 570 55.23 -16.21 -14.30
C THR A 570 55.32 -16.66 -15.77
N PRO A 571 55.43 -15.73 -16.74
CA PRO A 571 55.51 -16.08 -18.14
C PRO A 571 56.95 -16.43 -18.50
N PHE A 572 57.19 -17.65 -18.97
CA PHE A 572 58.32 -17.96 -19.85
C PHE A 572 57.77 -18.24 -21.24
N ALA A 573 58.30 -17.52 -22.21
CA ALA A 573 58.05 -17.71 -23.63
C ALA A 573 58.66 -19.03 -24.11
N ALA A 574 57.90 -19.81 -24.90
CA ALA A 574 58.45 -20.67 -25.94
C ALA A 574 57.34 -21.16 -26.89
N ASN A 575 57.66 -21.10 -28.17
CA ASN A 575 56.87 -21.50 -29.33
C ASN A 575 56.42 -22.98 -29.28
N TYR A 576 55.15 -23.25 -29.62
CA TYR A 576 54.72 -24.55 -30.16
C TYR A 576 53.67 -24.37 -31.28
N PRO A 577 53.68 -25.23 -32.32
CA PRO A 577 52.86 -25.12 -33.53
C PRO A 577 51.40 -25.57 -33.31
N PRO A 578 50.47 -25.26 -34.24
CA PRO A 578 49.05 -25.52 -34.06
C PRO A 578 48.72 -27.02 -34.04
N ILE A 579 47.94 -27.42 -33.04
CA ILE A 579 47.34 -28.75 -32.92
C ILE A 579 46.10 -28.82 -33.85
N PRO A 580 45.93 -29.88 -34.66
CA PRO A 580 44.77 -30.03 -35.54
C PRO A 580 43.47 -30.33 -34.76
N PRO A 581 42.29 -30.04 -35.34
CA PRO A 581 41.01 -30.18 -34.64
C PRO A 581 40.67 -31.64 -34.37
N ILE A 582 40.36 -31.93 -33.11
CA ILE A 582 39.83 -33.21 -32.65
C ILE A 582 38.34 -33.27 -33.01
N SER A 583 38.00 -34.12 -33.97
CA SER A 583 36.63 -34.52 -34.28
C SER A 583 36.07 -35.39 -33.16
N LEU A 584 35.07 -34.87 -32.45
CA LEU A 584 34.29 -35.63 -31.46
C LEU A 584 33.25 -36.52 -32.17
N PRO A 585 33.02 -37.76 -31.70
CA PRO A 585 32.03 -38.66 -32.29
C PRO A 585 30.60 -38.22 -31.95
N ILE A 586 29.77 -38.21 -32.98
CA ILE A 586 28.32 -37.99 -32.93
C ILE A 586 27.68 -39.17 -32.18
N PRO A 587 26.90 -38.95 -31.10
CA PRO A 587 26.16 -40.02 -30.45
C PRO A 587 24.96 -40.47 -31.31
N PRO A 588 24.60 -41.76 -31.30
CA PRO A 588 23.53 -42.29 -32.14
C PRO A 588 22.17 -41.72 -31.73
N SER A 589 21.41 -41.33 -32.75
CA SER A 589 20.02 -40.89 -32.69
C SER A 589 19.12 -41.96 -32.09
N TYR A 590 18.64 -41.73 -30.87
CA TYR A 590 17.52 -42.46 -30.29
C TYR A 590 16.21 -41.98 -30.93
N THR A 591 15.63 -42.81 -31.80
CA THR A 591 14.22 -42.72 -32.18
C THR A 591 13.38 -43.21 -31.02
N SER A 592 12.87 -42.28 -30.20
CA SER A 592 11.84 -42.57 -29.21
C SER A 592 10.47 -42.54 -29.90
N SER A 593 9.91 -43.73 -30.13
CA SER A 593 8.48 -43.91 -30.38
C SER A 593 7.73 -43.64 -29.08
N MET A 594 6.92 -42.58 -29.06
CA MET A 594 5.97 -42.36 -27.97
C MET A 594 4.80 -43.34 -28.10
N PRO A 595 4.41 -44.06 -27.03
CA PRO A 595 3.14 -44.76 -27.00
C PRO A 595 2.00 -43.76 -26.80
N ALA A 596 0.90 -43.98 -27.51
CA ALA A 596 -0.34 -43.22 -27.37
C ALA A 596 -0.86 -43.29 -25.92
N PHE A 597 -1.01 -42.13 -25.29
CA PHE A 597 -1.76 -42.00 -24.03
C PHE A 597 -3.26 -42.09 -24.35
N ASN A 598 -3.84 -43.27 -24.13
CA ASN A 598 -5.28 -43.42 -23.96
C ASN A 598 -5.67 -42.89 -22.58
N ASN A 599 -6.34 -41.73 -22.54
CA ASN A 599 -7.02 -41.25 -21.35
C ASN A 599 -8.37 -41.98 -21.21
N THR A 600 -8.39 -43.07 -20.45
CA THR A 600 -9.61 -43.61 -19.86
C THR A 600 -9.93 -42.81 -18.59
N LEU A 601 -10.93 -41.93 -18.70
CA LEU A 601 -11.59 -41.28 -17.57
C LEU A 601 -12.39 -42.34 -16.78
N ASN A 602 -11.92 -42.68 -15.59
CA ASN A 602 -12.74 -43.38 -14.60
C ASN A 602 -13.73 -42.39 -14.00
N VAL A 603 -15.00 -42.56 -14.37
CA VAL A 603 -16.16 -41.98 -13.70
C VAL A 603 -16.37 -42.78 -12.40
N PHE A 604 -16.28 -42.11 -11.26
CA PHE A 604 -16.84 -42.62 -10.00
C PHE A 604 -18.21 -41.98 -9.79
N HIS A 605 -19.18 -42.87 -9.55
CA HIS A 605 -20.56 -42.58 -9.16
C HIS A 605 -20.66 -41.92 -7.78
#